data_AF-A0A938HQG1-F1
#
_entry.id   AF-A0A938HQG1-F1
#
_cell.length_a   1.000
_cell.length_b   1.000
_cell.length_c   1.000
_cell.angle_alpha   90.00
_cell.angle_beta   90.00
_cell.angle_gamma   90.00
#
_symmetry.space_group_name_H-M   'P 1'
#
loop_
_entity.id
_entity.type
_entity.pdbx_description
1 polymer ?
#
loop_
_entity_poly.entity_id
_entity_poly.type
_entity_poly.pdbx_seq_one_letter_code
_entity_poly.pdbx_strand_id
1 'polypeptide(L)'
;MEIQAVRVLGKTGVDAVVAVNGVPVAVTADGSFQHDVTLQPDINTIEVAATDLSGRSAVKQLVVFSISTTSGLPLTVFYPPDGLQLAEPAIQVVGGTRPDAVAGVNGIPADIDALGLFSTTVILEPGPNLIE
;
A
#
# COMPACT_ATOMS: atom_id res chain seq x y z
N MET A 1 -18.38 6.08 4.13
CA MET A 1 -17.73 7.20 3.42
C MET A 1 -16.51 6.60 2.76
N GLU A 2 -16.41 6.64 1.44
CA GLU A 2 -15.24 6.14 0.72
C GLU A 2 -14.12 7.19 0.86
N ILE A 3 -12.92 6.78 1.27
CA ILE A 3 -11.77 7.68 1.30
C ILE A 3 -11.19 7.71 -0.11
N GLN A 4 -11.48 8.77 -0.86
CA GLN A 4 -11.02 8.93 -2.25
C GLN A 4 -9.72 9.73 -2.37
N ALA A 5 -9.15 10.17 -1.26
CA ALA A 5 -7.87 10.85 -1.24
C ALA A 5 -7.13 10.65 0.08
N VAL A 6 -5.80 10.65 0.00
CA VAL A 6 -4.92 10.70 1.17
C VAL A 6 -4.10 11.97 1.13
N ARG A 7 -3.85 12.53 2.32
CA ARG A 7 -2.89 13.62 2.46
C ARG A 7 -1.51 13.07 2.77
N VAL A 8 -0.57 13.29 1.87
CA VAL A 8 0.86 13.03 2.10
C VAL A 8 1.41 14.20 2.91
N LEU A 9 1.98 13.92 4.08
CA LEU A 9 2.70 14.89 4.91
C LEU A 9 4.18 14.48 4.98
N GLY A 10 5.08 15.46 4.99
CA GLY A 10 6.50 15.15 5.14
C GLY A 10 7.38 16.32 5.55
N LYS A 11 8.65 16.00 5.75
CA LYS A 11 9.74 16.92 6.08
C LYS A 11 10.91 16.70 5.14
N THR A 12 11.56 17.78 4.75
CA THR A 12 12.78 17.80 3.93
C THR A 12 13.67 18.97 4.34
N GLY A 13 14.82 19.15 3.68
CA GLY A 13 15.60 20.38 3.79
C GLY A 13 14.84 21.58 3.19
N VAL A 14 14.95 22.76 3.81
CA VAL A 14 14.19 23.95 3.40
C VAL A 14 14.45 24.40 1.96
N ASP A 15 15.62 24.04 1.42
CA ASP A 15 16.04 24.37 0.06
C ASP A 15 15.80 23.23 -0.95
N ALA A 16 15.13 22.15 -0.54
CA ALA A 16 14.83 21.03 -1.42
C ALA A 16 13.60 21.28 -2.29
N VAL A 17 13.64 20.80 -3.53
CA VAL A 17 12.46 20.68 -4.38
C VAL A 17 11.84 19.31 -4.13
N VAL A 18 10.53 19.28 -3.88
CA VAL A 18 9.77 18.04 -3.64
C VAL A 18 8.77 17.82 -4.78
N ALA A 19 8.60 16.57 -5.17
CA ALA A 19 7.52 16.13 -6.04
C ALA A 19 6.79 14.93 -5.43
N VAL A 20 5.46 14.92 -5.53
CA VAL A 20 4.60 13.78 -5.17
C VAL A 20 3.92 13.30 -6.45
N ASN A 21 4.13 12.05 -6.84
CA ASN A 21 3.71 11.49 -8.13
C ASN A 21 4.14 12.36 -9.33
N GLY A 22 5.36 12.92 -9.28
CA GLY A 22 5.89 13.83 -10.28
C GLY A 22 5.31 15.25 -10.26
N VAL A 23 4.32 15.53 -9.40
CA VAL A 23 3.74 16.87 -9.24
C VAL A 23 4.59 17.68 -8.24
N PRO A 24 5.14 18.85 -8.63
CA PRO A 24 5.89 19.69 -7.71
C PRO A 24 5.07 20.15 -6.51
N VAL A 25 5.63 20.05 -5.31
CA VAL A 25 5.00 20.44 -4.04
C VAL A 25 5.82 21.51 -3.36
N ALA A 26 5.15 22.57 -2.90
CA ALA A 26 5.79 23.65 -2.18
C ALA A 26 6.30 23.16 -0.81
N VAL A 27 7.55 23.48 -0.50
CA VAL A 27 8.18 23.28 0.81
C VAL A 27 8.09 24.59 1.58
N THR A 28 7.59 24.53 2.81
CA THR A 28 7.49 25.68 3.70
C THR A 28 8.85 26.03 4.30
N ALA A 29 8.97 27.23 4.88
CA ALA A 29 10.22 27.70 5.48
C ALA A 29 10.75 26.83 6.65
N ASP A 30 9.91 25.97 7.24
CA ASP A 30 10.29 24.99 8.27
C ASP A 30 10.54 23.59 7.69
N GLY A 31 10.60 23.46 6.36
CA GLY A 31 10.88 22.22 5.64
C GLY A 31 9.69 21.27 5.54
N SER A 32 8.49 21.69 5.94
CA SER A 32 7.27 20.87 5.79
C SER A 32 6.75 20.90 4.36
N PHE A 33 6.10 19.81 3.95
CA PHE A 33 5.29 19.81 2.73
C PHE A 33 4.04 18.96 2.94
N GLN A 34 3.00 19.27 2.16
CA GLN A 34 1.79 18.46 2.11
C GLN A 34 1.21 18.43 0.70
N HIS A 35 0.65 17.30 0.31
CA HIS A 35 -0.04 17.14 -0.97
C HIS A 35 -1.17 16.13 -0.86
N ASP A 36 -2.33 16.44 -1.42
CA ASP A 36 -3.46 15.51 -1.48
C ASP A 36 -3.34 14.66 -2.74
N VAL A 37 -3.38 13.34 -2.59
CA VAL A 37 -3.34 12.38 -3.69
C VAL A 37 -4.71 11.72 -3.79
N THR A 38 -5.38 11.89 -4.93
CA THR A 38 -6.60 11.14 -5.25
C THR A 38 -6.26 9.68 -5.46
N LEU A 39 -6.97 8.80 -4.75
CA LEU A 39 -6.81 7.36 -4.87
C LEU A 39 -7.70 6.82 -6.00
N GLN A 40 -7.16 5.89 -6.76
CA GLN A 40 -7.93 4.97 -7.59
C GLN A 40 -8.33 3.75 -6.77
N PRO A 41 -9.35 2.98 -7.18
CA PRO A 41 -9.59 1.66 -6.61
C PRO A 41 -8.33 0.80 -6.66
N ASP A 42 -8.23 -0.11 -5.70
CA ASP A 42 -7.13 -1.05 -5.49
C ASP A 42 -5.80 -0.39 -5.09
N ILE A 43 -4.69 -0.92 -5.59
CA ILE A 43 -3.34 -0.55 -5.17
C ILE A 43 -2.93 0.79 -5.81
N ASN A 44 -2.56 1.75 -4.98
CA ASN A 44 -1.99 3.03 -5.37
C ASN A 44 -0.53 3.10 -4.91
N THR A 45 0.40 3.27 -5.83
CA THR A 45 1.80 3.59 -5.50
C THR A 45 1.98 5.10 -5.53
N ILE A 46 2.34 5.68 -4.40
CA ILE A 46 2.63 7.10 -4.25
C ILE A 46 4.14 7.27 -4.14
N GLU A 47 4.74 7.93 -5.13
CA GLU A 47 6.15 8.28 -5.12
C GLU A 47 6.35 9.68 -4.56
N VAL A 48 7.30 9.83 -3.63
CA VAL A 48 7.75 11.12 -3.11
C VAL A 48 9.23 11.26 -3.40
N ALA A 49 9.58 12.22 -4.24
CA ALA A 49 10.96 12.54 -4.60
C ALA A 49 11.35 13.90 -4.04
N ALA A 50 12.57 14.02 -3.51
CA ALA A 50 13.13 15.29 -3.07
C ALA A 50 14.57 15.43 -3.57
N THR A 51 14.94 16.62 -4.04
CA THR A 51 16.30 16.94 -4.51
C THR A 51 16.75 18.26 -3.90
N ASP A 52 17.96 18.30 -3.33
CA ASP A 52 18.56 19.52 -2.79
C ASP A 52 19.34 20.32 -3.85
N LEU A 53 19.77 21.54 -3.48
CA LEU A 53 20.56 22.42 -4.36
C LEU A 53 21.92 21.85 -4.78
N SER A 54 22.43 20.84 -4.07
CA SER A 54 23.68 20.14 -4.43
C SER A 54 23.42 18.97 -5.38
N GLY A 55 22.17 18.76 -5.81
CA GLY A 55 21.76 17.68 -6.69
C GLY A 55 21.61 16.32 -6.01
N ARG A 56 21.63 16.26 -4.66
CA ARG A 56 21.40 15.00 -3.94
C ARG A 56 19.91 14.72 -3.88
N SER A 57 19.51 13.50 -4.22
CA SER A 57 18.11 13.09 -4.29
C SER A 57 17.78 11.96 -3.31
N ALA A 58 16.56 11.96 -2.82
CA ALA A 58 15.95 10.87 -2.08
C ALA A 58 14.56 10.57 -2.65
N VAL A 59 14.22 9.28 -2.77
CA VAL A 59 12.90 8.82 -3.22
C VAL A 59 12.32 7.89 -2.17
N LYS A 60 11.02 8.04 -1.90
CA LYS A 60 10.23 7.13 -1.07
C LYS A 60 8.98 6.71 -1.82
N GLN A 61 8.61 5.45 -1.69
CA GLN A 61 7.34 4.92 -2.21
C GLN A 61 6.45 4.52 -1.05
N LEU A 62 5.19 4.95 -1.11
CA LEU A 62 4.12 4.52 -0.21
C LEU A 62 3.13 3.70 -1.03
N VAL A 63 2.71 2.56 -0.48
CA VAL A 63 1.65 1.75 -1.08
C VAL A 63 0.38 1.97 -0.27
N VAL A 64 -0.67 2.42 -0.94
CA VAL A 64 -1.99 2.67 -0.34
C VAL A 64 -3.00 1.79 -1.07
N PHE A 65 -3.68 0.93 -0.32
CA PHE A 65 -4.79 0.16 -0.85
C PHE A 65 -6.10 0.91 -0.62
N SER A 66 -6.87 1.13 -1.68
CA SER A 66 -8.18 1.78 -1.64
C SER A 66 -9.26 0.81 -2.06
N ILE A 67 -10.25 0.57 -1.20
CA ILE A 67 -11.36 -0.32 -1.51
C ILE A 67 -12.50 0.50 -2.07
N SER A 68 -12.88 0.21 -3.33
CA SER A 68 -14.11 0.78 -3.88
C SER A 68 -15.30 -0.15 -3.66
N THR A 69 -16.34 0.38 -3.01
CA THR A 69 -17.59 -0.33 -2.76
C THR A 69 -18.56 -0.26 -3.95
N THR A 70 -18.23 0.50 -4.99
CA THR A 70 -19.05 0.66 -6.20
C THR A 70 -18.74 -0.37 -7.29
N SER A 71 -17.60 -1.07 -7.22
CA SER A 71 -17.11 -1.98 -8.28
C SER A 71 -17.47 -3.46 -8.07
N GLY A 72 -18.46 -3.79 -7.24
CA GLY A 72 -18.82 -5.18 -6.94
C GLY A 72 -18.15 -5.71 -5.67
N LEU A 73 -17.63 -6.94 -5.71
CA LEU A 73 -16.91 -7.60 -4.61
C LEU A 73 -15.40 -7.65 -4.93
N PRO A 74 -14.61 -6.62 -4.60
CA PRO A 74 -13.17 -6.64 -4.80
C PRO A 74 -12.52 -7.69 -3.91
N LEU A 75 -11.51 -8.38 -4.42
CA LEU A 75 -10.62 -9.24 -3.66
C LEU A 75 -9.22 -9.11 -4.23
N THR A 76 -8.27 -8.70 -3.41
CA THR A 76 -6.86 -8.57 -3.79
C THR A 76 -5.99 -9.23 -2.73
N VAL A 77 -4.95 -9.95 -3.16
CA VAL A 77 -3.87 -10.44 -2.30
C VAL A 77 -2.67 -9.52 -2.50
N PHE A 78 -2.18 -8.89 -1.42
CA PHE A 78 -1.01 -8.00 -1.44
C PHE A 78 0.29 -8.75 -1.21
N TYR A 79 0.24 -9.81 -0.41
CA TYR A 79 1.39 -10.61 -0.06
C TYR A 79 0.92 -12.04 0.27
N PRO A 80 1.68 -13.08 -0.12
CA PRO A 80 2.90 -13.02 -0.92
C PRO A 80 2.66 -12.66 -2.38
N PRO A 81 3.68 -12.13 -3.10
CA PRO A 81 3.66 -12.13 -4.56
C PRO A 81 3.85 -13.55 -5.10
N ASP A 82 3.32 -13.80 -6.30
CA ASP A 82 3.49 -15.07 -7.01
C ASP A 82 4.97 -15.44 -7.17
N GLY A 83 5.28 -16.72 -6.93
CA GLY A 83 6.62 -17.26 -7.09
C GLY A 83 7.63 -16.85 -6.01
N LEU A 84 7.18 -16.22 -4.92
CA LEU A 84 8.04 -15.93 -3.77
C LEU A 84 8.74 -17.21 -3.27
N GLN A 85 10.06 -17.13 -3.10
CA GLN A 85 10.86 -18.17 -2.47
C GLN A 85 11.21 -17.74 -1.05
N LEU A 86 10.93 -18.60 -0.08
CA LEU A 86 11.26 -18.40 1.33
C LEU A 86 11.76 -19.71 1.95
N ALA A 87 12.53 -19.61 3.03
CA ALA A 87 13.05 -20.78 3.75
C ALA A 87 12.20 -21.13 4.98
N GLU A 88 11.42 -20.17 5.46
CA GLU A 88 10.57 -20.28 6.62
C GLU A 88 9.36 -21.19 6.33
N PRO A 89 8.95 -22.05 7.27
CA PRO A 89 7.85 -23.00 7.06
C PRO A 89 6.47 -22.35 7.20
N ALA A 90 6.39 -21.01 7.16
CA ALA A 90 5.15 -20.28 7.29
C ALA A 90 5.25 -18.93 6.60
N ILE A 91 4.12 -18.44 6.11
CA ILE A 91 4.01 -17.15 5.46
C ILE A 91 2.75 -16.40 5.88
N GLN A 92 2.85 -15.07 5.99
CA GLN A 92 1.67 -14.23 6.08
C GLN A 92 1.02 -14.12 4.71
N VAL A 93 -0.29 -14.25 4.66
CA VAL A 93 -1.11 -13.89 3.51
C VAL A 93 -1.87 -12.64 3.90
N VAL A 94 -1.61 -11.55 3.20
CA VAL A 94 -2.21 -10.25 3.43
C VAL A 94 -3.00 -9.89 2.18
N GLY A 95 -4.24 -9.48 2.37
CA GLY A 95 -5.08 -9.04 1.27
C GLY A 95 -6.16 -8.08 1.73
N GLY A 96 -7.03 -7.72 0.80
CA GLY A 96 -8.12 -6.80 1.05
C GLY A 96 -9.33 -7.12 0.20
N THR A 97 -10.49 -6.87 0.78
CA THR A 97 -11.81 -7.00 0.17
C THR A 97 -12.74 -5.94 0.79
N ARG A 98 -14.05 -6.05 0.61
CA ARG A 98 -14.98 -5.19 1.34
C ARG A 98 -15.05 -5.59 2.82
N PRO A 99 -15.25 -4.63 3.74
CA PRO A 99 -15.42 -4.94 5.16
C PRO A 99 -16.62 -5.85 5.48
N ASP A 100 -17.62 -5.93 4.59
CA ASP A 100 -18.80 -6.78 4.73
C ASP A 100 -18.73 -8.08 3.91
N ALA A 101 -17.58 -8.38 3.31
CA ALA A 101 -17.37 -9.61 2.55
C ALA A 101 -17.11 -10.81 3.46
N VAL A 102 -17.19 -12.00 2.86
CA VAL A 102 -16.62 -13.24 3.41
C VAL A 102 -15.51 -13.68 2.48
N ALA A 103 -14.30 -13.84 3.01
CA ALA A 103 -13.13 -14.35 2.30
C ALA A 103 -12.49 -15.47 3.11
N GLY A 104 -11.72 -16.32 2.44
CA GLY A 104 -10.94 -17.36 3.09
C GLY A 104 -9.60 -17.56 2.39
N VAL A 105 -8.67 -18.20 3.11
CA VAL A 105 -7.36 -18.62 2.61
C VAL A 105 -7.23 -20.12 2.87
N ASN A 106 -6.95 -20.89 1.83
CA ASN A 106 -7.01 -22.34 1.78
C ASN A 106 -8.35 -22.89 2.34
N GLY A 107 -9.45 -22.19 2.01
CA GLY A 107 -10.79 -22.51 2.50
C GLY A 107 -11.06 -22.18 3.97
N ILE A 108 -10.07 -21.67 4.72
CA ILE A 108 -10.25 -21.22 6.10
C ILE A 108 -10.73 -19.75 6.08
N PRO A 109 -11.87 -19.42 6.72
CA PRO A 109 -12.35 -18.04 6.80
C PRO A 109 -11.30 -17.09 7.38
N ALA A 110 -11.11 -15.94 6.75
CA ALA A 110 -10.22 -14.89 7.22
C ALA A 110 -11.01 -13.80 7.95
N ASP A 111 -10.46 -13.29 9.06
CA ASP A 111 -11.01 -12.12 9.74
C ASP A 111 -10.69 -10.87 8.93
N ILE A 112 -11.75 -10.17 8.50
CA ILE A 112 -11.66 -8.92 7.76
C ILE A 112 -11.92 -7.76 8.72
N ASP A 113 -11.02 -6.79 8.77
CA ASP A 113 -11.14 -5.64 9.65
C ASP A 113 -12.09 -4.56 9.08
N ALA A 114 -12.30 -3.48 9.86
CA ALA A 114 -13.16 -2.38 9.45
C ALA A 114 -12.66 -1.60 8.21
N LEU A 115 -11.39 -1.76 7.86
CA LEU A 115 -10.79 -1.22 6.65
C LEU A 115 -10.85 -2.20 5.48
N GLY A 116 -11.39 -3.40 5.67
CA GLY A 116 -11.49 -4.43 4.63
C GLY A 116 -10.20 -5.21 4.43
N LEU A 117 -9.21 -5.08 5.32
CA LEU A 117 -7.95 -5.81 5.26
C LEU A 117 -8.08 -7.13 6.01
N PHE A 118 -7.41 -8.16 5.48
CA PHE A 118 -7.24 -9.43 6.18
C PHE A 118 -5.77 -9.84 6.20
N SER A 119 -5.38 -10.55 7.26
CA SER A 119 -4.07 -11.17 7.38
C SER A 119 -4.21 -12.54 8.05
N THR A 120 -3.62 -13.56 7.46
CA THR A 120 -3.59 -14.91 8.05
C THR A 120 -2.23 -15.57 7.84
N THR A 121 -1.89 -16.53 8.71
CA THR A 121 -0.65 -17.29 8.57
C THR A 121 -0.94 -18.62 7.92
N VAL A 122 -0.25 -18.91 6.82
CA VAL A 122 -0.28 -20.22 6.15
C VAL A 122 1.00 -20.97 6.50
N ILE A 123 0.87 -22.22 6.94
CA ILE A 123 1.99 -23.14 7.11
C ILE A 123 2.32 -23.75 5.75
N LEU A 124 3.60 -23.80 5.41
CA LEU A 124 4.11 -24.27 4.12
C LEU A 124 4.72 -25.66 4.24
N GLU A 125 4.58 -26.42 3.17
CA GLU A 125 5.31 -27.68 2.98
C GLU A 125 6.61 -27.43 2.22
N PRO A 126 7.65 -28.28 2.37
CA PRO A 126 8.85 -28.19 1.54
C PRO A 126 8.53 -28.31 0.04
N GLY A 127 8.94 -27.31 -0.75
CA GLY A 127 8.72 -27.27 -2.20
C GLY A 127 7.68 -26.22 -2.63
N PRO A 128 7.13 -26.34 -3.85
CA PRO A 128 6.09 -25.43 -4.32
C PRO A 128 4.80 -25.57 -3.51
N ASN A 129 4.22 -24.44 -3.10
CA ASN A 129 2.93 -24.37 -2.41
C ASN A 129 1.95 -23.54 -3.26
N LEU A 130 0.71 -24.00 -3.39
CA LEU A 130 -0.40 -23.20 -3.92
C LEU A 130 -1.21 -22.69 -2.73
N ILE A 131 -1.53 -21.40 -2.73
CA ILE A 131 -2.36 -20.75 -1.70
C ILE A 131 -3.57 -20.15 -2.44
N GLU A 132 -4.78 -20.50 -2.02
CA GLU A 132 -6.05 -20.13 -2.68
C GLU A 132 -7.05 -19.42 -1.77
#